data_AF-A0A0U1P1A3-F1
#
_entry.id   AF-A0A0U1P1A3-F1
#
_cell.length_a   1.000
_cell.length_b   1.000
_cell.length_c   1.000
_cell.angle_alpha   90.00
_cell.angle_beta   90.00
_cell.angle_gamma   90.00
#
_symmetry.space_group_name_H-M   'P 1'
#
loop_
_entity.id
_entity.type
_entity.pdbx_description
1 polymer ?
#
loop_
_entity_poly.entity_id
_entity_poly.type
_entity_poly.pdbx_seq_one_letter_code
_entity_poly.pdbx_strand_id
1 'polypeptide(L)'
;MKKQTYSLVLRQKREADNLVKHCKMCGKVTVFTDTTIRRHNANGKNIYQFAIYKCPKNHSWNNKLDIYKSFSEHVNPKTLIPTEFETITETEKITLHGIEEQQVIEFKVTVVDGSFRLDQALASHLHGLSRTEIAQKINNGSILLNNCLSKPSQKLYIHDIILIKVK
;
A
#
# COMPACT_ATOMS: atom_id res chain seq x y z
N MET A 1 -10.57 -7.71 27.83
CA MET A 1 -9.72 -7.95 26.64
C MET A 1 -8.99 -6.65 26.32
N LYS A 2 -7.66 -6.64 26.41
CA LYS A 2 -6.87 -5.49 25.95
C LYS A 2 -6.88 -5.54 24.41
N LYS A 3 -7.33 -4.45 23.78
CA LYS A 3 -7.36 -4.28 22.33
C LYS A 3 -6.34 -3.23 21.96
N GLN A 4 -5.35 -3.59 21.16
CA GLN A 4 -4.39 -2.63 20.63
C GLN A 4 -4.71 -2.37 19.16
N THR A 5 -4.82 -1.09 18.80
CA THR A 5 -5.21 -0.68 17.46
C THR A 5 -4.05 0.07 16.83
N TYR A 6 -3.69 -0.33 15.62
CA TYR A 6 -2.62 0.27 14.85
C TYR A 6 -3.11 0.77 13.49
N SER A 7 -2.49 1.82 12.98
CA SER A 7 -2.72 2.29 11.61
C SER A 7 -1.66 1.72 10.66
N LEU A 8 -2.09 1.07 9.60
CA LEU A 8 -1.24 0.47 8.57
C LEU A 8 -1.17 1.37 7.33
N VAL A 9 0.02 1.87 7.03
CA VAL A 9 0.31 2.68 5.83
C VAL A 9 1.14 1.82 4.88
N LEU A 10 0.56 1.45 3.73
CA LEU A 10 1.20 0.61 2.72
C LEU A 10 1.62 1.48 1.53
N ARG A 11 2.92 1.74 1.39
CA ARG A 11 3.47 2.50 0.26
C ARG A 11 4.40 1.62 -0.55
N GLN A 12 4.21 1.60 -1.87
CA GLN A 12 5.13 0.87 -2.72
C GLN A 12 6.41 1.68 -2.83
N LYS A 13 7.53 1.15 -2.31
CA LYS A 13 8.86 1.69 -2.61
C LYS A 13 9.03 1.67 -4.13
N ARG A 14 9.00 2.86 -4.74
CA ARG A 14 9.32 3.06 -6.15
C ARG A 14 10.78 3.46 -6.21
N GLU A 15 11.66 2.50 -6.47
CA GLU A 15 13.01 2.82 -6.94
C GLU A 15 12.90 3.42 -8.35
N ALA A 16 13.83 4.30 -8.70
CA ALA A 16 13.86 4.92 -10.02
C ALA A 16 14.08 3.84 -11.07
N ASP A 17 13.01 3.44 -11.73
CA ASP A 17 13.06 2.40 -12.75
C ASP A 17 13.71 2.95 -14.02
N ASN A 18 14.55 2.14 -14.66
CA ASN A 18 15.23 2.47 -15.90
C ASN A 18 14.67 1.60 -17.02
N LEU A 19 14.24 2.24 -18.10
CA LEU A 19 13.66 1.53 -19.25
C LEU A 19 14.29 1.98 -20.56
N VAL A 20 14.39 1.05 -21.51
CA VAL A 20 14.98 1.31 -22.82
C VAL A 20 13.87 1.62 -23.83
N LYS A 21 13.88 2.83 -24.40
CA LYS A 21 12.88 3.30 -25.37
C LYS A 21 13.52 4.13 -26.47
N HIS A 22 12.89 4.16 -27.65
CA HIS A 22 13.24 5.12 -28.69
C HIS A 22 12.87 6.54 -28.26
N CYS A 23 13.85 7.43 -28.15
CA CYS A 23 13.60 8.84 -27.87
C CYS A 23 13.37 9.58 -29.19
N LYS A 24 12.13 10.05 -29.41
CA LYS A 24 11.73 10.79 -30.63
C LYS A 24 12.62 12.01 -30.92
N MET A 25 13.07 12.70 -29.88
CA MET A 25 13.92 13.89 -30.00
C MET A 25 15.40 13.55 -30.23
N CYS A 26 15.87 12.39 -29.74
CA CYS A 26 17.25 11.94 -30.00
C CYS A 26 17.39 11.14 -31.29
N GLY A 27 16.28 10.65 -31.87
CA GLY A 27 16.26 9.77 -33.03
C GLY A 27 16.82 8.37 -32.80
N LYS A 28 17.10 7.98 -31.55
CA LYS A 28 17.71 6.69 -31.21
C LYS A 28 17.11 6.08 -29.94
N VAL A 29 17.31 4.76 -29.81
CA VAL A 29 17.02 4.03 -28.57
C VAL A 29 17.97 4.48 -27.47
N THR A 30 17.43 4.80 -26.31
CA THR A 30 18.18 5.30 -25.15
C THR A 30 17.50 4.89 -23.85
N VAL A 31 18.24 4.97 -22.75
CA VAL A 31 17.70 4.71 -21.41
C VAL A 31 16.88 5.92 -20.97
N PHE A 32 15.74 5.64 -20.36
CA PHE A 32 14.85 6.59 -19.74
C PHE A 32 14.75 6.25 -18.27
N THR A 33 15.06 7.22 -17.41
CA THR A 33 15.03 7.07 -15.95
C THR A 33 13.78 7.70 -15.39
N ASP A 34 13.06 7.00 -14.49
CA ASP A 34 11.91 7.56 -13.79
C ASP A 34 12.38 8.74 -12.93
N THR A 35 11.81 9.92 -13.16
CA THR A 35 12.14 11.11 -12.38
C THR A 35 11.45 11.14 -11.02
N THR A 36 10.59 10.16 -10.73
CA THR A 36 9.63 10.11 -9.60
C THR A 36 8.53 11.18 -9.66
N ILE A 37 8.64 12.14 -10.58
CA ILE A 37 7.62 13.17 -10.83
C ILE A 37 6.41 12.52 -11.51
N ARG A 38 5.22 12.96 -11.11
CA ARG A 38 3.93 12.51 -11.66
C ARG A 38 3.18 13.69 -12.27
N ARG A 39 2.52 13.41 -13.39
CA ARG A 39 1.64 14.36 -14.08
C ARG A 39 0.22 13.84 -14.05
N HIS A 40 -0.69 14.66 -13.55
CA HIS A 40 -2.13 14.40 -13.59
C HIS A 40 -2.80 15.32 -14.58
N ASN A 41 -3.46 14.75 -15.58
CA ASN A 41 -4.27 15.50 -16.54
C ASN A 41 -5.74 15.13 -16.32
N ALA A 42 -6.59 16.10 -16.02
CA ALA A 42 -8.03 15.89 -15.93
C ALA A 42 -8.70 16.22 -17.27
N ASN A 43 -9.75 15.49 -17.66
CA ASN A 43 -10.60 15.81 -18.82
C ASN A 43 -12.07 16.04 -18.46
N GLY A 44 -12.34 16.41 -17.20
CA GLY A 44 -13.69 16.57 -16.67
C GLY A 44 -14.33 15.27 -16.16
N LYS A 45 -14.08 14.12 -16.80
CA LYS A 45 -14.63 12.81 -16.39
C LYS A 45 -13.61 11.91 -15.69
N ASN A 46 -12.38 11.93 -16.18
CA ASN A 46 -11.30 11.09 -15.69
C ASN A 46 -10.07 11.95 -15.36
N ILE A 47 -9.27 11.47 -14.42
CA ILE A 47 -7.92 11.95 -14.13
C ILE A 47 -6.95 10.88 -14.63
N TYR A 48 -6.09 11.27 -15.56
CA TYR A 48 -5.03 10.44 -16.11
C TYR A 48 -3.74 10.70 -15.37
N GLN A 49 -3.14 9.65 -14.81
CA GLN A 49 -1.86 9.73 -14.12
C GLN A 49 -0.73 9.22 -15.02
N PHE A 50 0.36 9.99 -15.13
CA PHE A 50 1.56 9.62 -15.87
C PHE A 50 2.80 9.72 -14.98
N ALA A 51 3.73 8.78 -15.15
CA ALA A 51 5.10 8.91 -14.69
C ALA A 51 5.93 9.63 -15.76
N ILE A 52 6.76 10.59 -15.33
CA ILE A 52 7.67 11.31 -16.22
C ILE A 52 9.02 10.62 -16.18
N TYR A 53 9.44 10.10 -17.32
CA TYR A 53 10.78 9.59 -17.50
C TYR A 53 11.61 10.57 -18.31
N LYS A 54 12.91 10.60 -18.07
CA LYS A 54 13.86 11.44 -18.83
C LYS A 54 15.01 10.62 -19.38
N CYS A 55 15.41 10.91 -20.61
CA CYS A 55 16.64 10.39 -21.18
C CYS A 55 17.86 11.23 -20.71
N PRO A 56 19.11 10.80 -20.97
CA PRO A 56 20.31 11.55 -20.60
C PRO A 56 20.38 12.97 -21.19
N LYS A 57 19.66 13.22 -22.30
CA LYS A 57 19.51 14.56 -22.90
C LYS A 57 18.31 15.35 -22.37
N ASN A 58 17.73 14.95 -21.24
CA ASN A 58 16.62 15.62 -20.57
C ASN A 58 15.29 15.68 -21.37
N HIS A 59 15.15 14.90 -22.44
CA HIS A 59 13.87 14.77 -23.15
C HIS A 59 12.91 13.89 -22.37
N SER A 60 11.65 14.30 -22.30
CA SER A 60 10.63 13.63 -21.49
C SER A 60 9.88 12.55 -22.26
N TRP A 61 9.57 11.46 -21.58
CA TRP A 61 8.62 10.44 -22.01
C TRP A 61 7.61 10.20 -20.90
N ASN A 62 6.32 10.29 -21.24
CA ASN A 62 5.24 10.12 -20.26
C ASN A 62 4.72 8.69 -20.34
N ASN A 63 4.95 7.90 -19.30
CA ASN A 63 4.37 6.57 -19.17
C ASN A 63 3.03 6.67 -18.45
N LYS A 64 1.94 6.19 -19.06
CA LYS A 64 0.63 6.18 -18.41
C LYS A 64 0.62 5.14 -17.30
N LEU A 65 0.26 5.55 -16.09
CA LEU A 65 0.15 4.65 -14.93
C LEU A 65 -1.29 4.18 -14.74
N ASP A 66 -2.22 5.13 -14.61
CA ASP A 66 -3.60 4.81 -14.25
C ASP A 66 -4.60 5.87 -14.75
N ILE A 67 -5.88 5.54 -14.67
CA ILE A 67 -7.03 6.39 -14.99
C ILE A 67 -8.12 6.17 -13.94
N TYR A 68 -8.50 7.22 -13.20
CA TYR A 68 -9.60 7.17 -12.23
C TYR A 68 -10.64 8.27 -12.49
N LYS A 69 -11.84 8.12 -11.94
CA LYS A 69 -12.93 9.11 -12.11
C LYS A 69 -12.67 10.36 -11.30
N SER A 70 -12.99 11.52 -11.87
CA SER A 70 -12.94 12.82 -11.16
C SER A 70 -14.02 12.95 -10.09
N PHE A 71 -15.09 12.16 -10.18
CA PHE A 71 -16.23 12.13 -9.26
C PHE A 71 -16.30 10.79 -8.50
N SER A 72 -15.36 10.55 -7.59
CA SER A 72 -15.63 9.67 -6.45
C SER A 72 -16.21 10.52 -5.31
N GLU A 73 -17.06 9.95 -4.46
CA GLU A 73 -17.71 10.64 -3.34
C GLU A 73 -16.71 11.48 -2.53
N HIS A 74 -17.05 12.75 -2.32
CA HIS A 74 -16.25 13.64 -1.50
C HIS A 74 -16.43 13.24 -0.04
N VAL A 75 -15.44 12.53 0.52
CA VAL A 75 -15.43 12.25 1.96
C VAL A 75 -15.25 13.59 2.68
N ASN A 76 -16.27 13.99 3.44
CA ASN A 76 -16.25 15.25 4.18
C ASN A 76 -15.20 15.15 5.31
N PRO A 77 -14.13 15.96 5.31
CA PRO A 77 -13.07 15.86 6.32
C PRO A 77 -13.57 16.17 7.75
N LYS A 78 -14.79 16.73 7.91
CA LYS A 78 -15.40 16.99 9.22
C LYS A 78 -16.03 15.76 9.89
N THR A 79 -16.25 14.65 9.17
CA THR A 79 -16.77 13.40 9.76
C THR A 79 -15.65 12.45 10.23
N LEU A 80 -14.39 12.82 10.02
CA LEU A 80 -13.23 12.08 10.55
C LEU A 80 -12.95 12.57 11.97
N ILE A 81 -13.56 11.91 12.95
CA ILE A 81 -13.16 12.05 14.36
C ILE A 81 -11.73 11.52 14.45
N PRO A 82 -10.72 12.33 14.85
CA PRO A 82 -9.38 11.83 15.07
C PRO A 82 -9.43 10.98 16.33
N THR A 83 -9.47 9.66 16.15
CA THR A 83 -9.09 8.76 17.24
C THR A 83 -7.56 8.73 17.21
N GLU A 84 -6.93 9.09 18.32
CA GLU A 84 -5.48 9.00 18.46
C GLU A 84 -5.07 7.54 18.25
N PHE A 85 -4.42 7.26 17.12
CA PHE A 85 -3.89 5.95 16.79
C PHE A 85 -2.37 6.06 16.66
N GLU A 86 -1.66 5.11 17.25
CA GLU A 86 -0.23 4.93 17.00
C GLU A 86 -0.04 4.62 15.50
N THR A 87 0.65 5.52 14.83
CA THR A 87 0.90 5.43 13.40
C THR A 87 2.12 4.53 13.21
N ILE A 88 1.92 3.31 12.67
CA ILE A 88 3.06 2.49 12.27
C ILE A 88 3.64 3.13 11.00
N THR A 89 4.76 3.81 11.16
CA THR A 89 5.62 4.13 10.01
C THR A 89 6.40 2.87 9.63
N GLU A 90 6.75 2.69 8.34
CA GLU A 90 7.40 1.49 7.76
C GLU A 90 8.61 0.93 8.53
N THR A 91 9.14 1.68 9.48
CA THR A 91 10.29 1.39 10.33
C THR A 91 9.98 0.68 11.65
N GLU A 92 8.74 0.74 12.14
CA GLU A 92 8.38 0.12 13.42
C GLU A 92 7.81 -1.28 13.18
N LYS A 93 8.68 -2.29 13.24
CA LYS A 93 8.22 -3.68 13.24
C LYS A 93 7.62 -4.00 14.60
N ILE A 94 6.38 -4.47 14.62
CA ILE A 94 5.71 -4.87 15.86
C ILE A 94 6.22 -6.23 16.26
N THR A 95 6.92 -6.29 17.40
CA THR A 95 7.28 -7.55 18.03
C THR A 95 6.06 -8.10 18.77
N LEU A 96 5.53 -9.23 18.30
CA LEU A 96 4.45 -9.94 18.98
C LEU A 96 4.93 -10.63 20.28
N HIS A 97 6.25 -10.73 20.47
CA HIS A 97 6.89 -11.31 21.65
C HIS A 97 6.77 -10.33 22.84
N GLY A 98 5.85 -10.62 23.77
CA GLY A 98 5.55 -9.77 24.93
C GLY A 98 4.09 -9.36 25.05
N ILE A 99 3.26 -9.69 24.06
CA ILE A 99 1.82 -9.50 24.12
C ILE A 99 1.22 -10.68 24.92
N GLU A 100 0.55 -10.36 26.04
CA GLU A 100 -0.12 -11.34 26.90
C GLU A 100 -1.08 -12.22 26.08
N GLU A 101 -1.14 -13.53 26.39
CA GLU A 101 -2.17 -14.43 25.87
C GLU A 101 -3.55 -13.78 26.09
N GLN A 102 -4.41 -13.72 25.04
CA GLN A 102 -5.76 -13.10 25.03
C GLN A 102 -5.87 -11.63 24.56
N GLN A 103 -4.84 -11.03 23.96
CA GLN A 103 -4.97 -9.72 23.31
C GLN A 103 -5.40 -9.82 21.83
N VAL A 104 -6.23 -8.85 21.41
CA VAL A 104 -6.65 -8.70 20.02
C VAL A 104 -5.95 -7.49 19.44
N ILE A 105 -5.24 -7.70 18.33
CA ILE A 105 -4.56 -6.65 17.59
C ILE A 105 -5.40 -6.32 16.37
N GLU A 106 -5.75 -5.04 16.22
CA GLU A 106 -6.48 -4.52 15.07
C GLU A 106 -5.58 -3.61 14.25
N PHE A 107 -5.39 -3.91 12.97
CA PHE A 107 -4.74 -3.03 12.02
C PHE A 107 -5.78 -2.41 11.11
N LYS A 108 -5.84 -1.07 11.07
CA LYS A 108 -6.67 -0.33 10.13
C LYS A 108 -5.81 0.15 8.97
N VAL A 109 -6.16 -0.24 7.76
CA VAL A 109 -5.45 0.20 6.55
C VAL A 109 -5.86 1.63 6.22
N THR A 110 -4.98 2.59 6.49
CA THR A 110 -5.27 4.03 6.28
C THR A 110 -4.81 4.54 4.94
N VAL A 111 -3.73 3.96 4.38
CA VAL A 111 -3.18 4.34 3.08
C VAL A 111 -2.74 3.11 2.32
N VAL A 112 -3.10 3.05 1.03
CA VAL A 112 -2.62 2.02 0.08
C VAL A 112 -2.17 2.70 -1.21
N ASP A 113 -0.86 2.77 -1.46
CA ASP A 113 -0.28 3.18 -2.74
C ASP A 113 0.40 1.99 -3.40
N GLY A 114 -0.36 1.23 -4.20
CA GLY A 114 0.10 0.01 -4.88
C GLY A 114 -0.84 -1.18 -4.66
N SER A 115 -0.41 -2.37 -5.05
CA SER A 115 -1.16 -3.61 -4.86
C SER A 115 -0.47 -4.49 -3.81
N PHE A 116 -1.00 -4.49 -2.59
CA PHE A 116 -0.45 -5.26 -1.46
C PHE A 116 -1.29 -6.49 -1.17
N ARG A 117 -0.63 -7.64 -1.04
CA ARG A 117 -1.26 -8.87 -0.55
C ARG A 117 -1.24 -8.90 0.98
N LEU A 118 -2.31 -9.42 1.57
CA LEU A 118 -2.47 -9.56 3.02
C LEU A 118 -1.28 -10.28 3.70
N ASP A 119 -0.87 -11.42 3.15
CA ASP A 119 0.25 -12.21 3.66
C ASP A 119 1.59 -11.44 3.65
N GLN A 120 1.85 -10.73 2.56
CA GLN A 120 3.06 -9.95 2.38
C GLN A 120 3.09 -8.71 3.29
N ALA A 121 1.97 -7.99 3.37
CA ALA A 121 1.87 -6.79 4.21
C ALA A 121 2.14 -7.15 5.68
N LEU A 122 1.46 -8.17 6.21
CA LEU A 122 1.67 -8.58 7.59
C LEU A 122 3.10 -9.07 7.86
N ALA A 123 3.73 -9.79 6.93
CA ALA A 123 5.11 -10.26 7.10
C ALA A 123 6.13 -9.12 7.14
N SER A 124 5.83 -7.99 6.51
CA SER A 124 6.69 -6.80 6.56
C SER A 124 6.56 -6.02 7.86
N HIS A 125 5.39 -6.05 8.50
CA HIS A 125 5.08 -5.26 9.70
C HIS A 125 5.16 -6.04 11.02
N LEU A 126 5.03 -7.37 10.99
CA LEU A 126 5.14 -8.24 12.16
C LEU A 126 6.56 -8.80 12.27
N HIS A 127 7.24 -8.49 13.36
CA HIS A 127 8.55 -9.06 13.66
C HIS A 127 8.39 -10.51 14.18
N GLY A 128 9.16 -11.44 13.62
CA GLY A 128 9.23 -12.82 14.10
C GLY A 128 8.21 -13.78 13.49
N LEU A 129 7.35 -13.35 12.56
CA LEU A 129 6.50 -14.25 11.79
C LEU A 129 6.91 -14.26 10.31
N SER A 130 7.16 -15.45 9.80
CA SER A 130 7.34 -15.68 8.37
C SER A 130 6.01 -15.53 7.62
N ARG A 131 6.10 -15.24 6.32
CA ARG A 131 4.95 -15.20 5.41
C ARG A 131 4.16 -16.51 5.41
N THR A 132 4.84 -17.65 5.54
CA THR A 132 4.23 -18.98 5.62
C THR A 132 3.41 -19.17 6.90
N GLU A 133 3.92 -18.73 8.04
CA GLU A 133 3.19 -18.79 9.32
C GLU A 133 1.99 -17.86 9.31
N ILE A 134 2.12 -16.67 8.71
CA ILE A 134 0.99 -15.74 8.53
C ILE A 134 -0.09 -16.37 7.64
N ALA A 135 0.29 -16.98 6.52
CA ALA A 135 -0.65 -17.65 5.63
C ALA A 135 -1.41 -18.79 6.36
N GLN A 136 -0.71 -19.58 7.18
CA GLN A 136 -1.34 -20.60 8.03
C GLN A 136 -2.29 -19.98 9.06
N LYS A 137 -1.89 -18.90 9.74
CA LYS A 137 -2.73 -18.18 10.70
C LYS A 137 -3.98 -17.57 10.06
N ILE A 138 -3.89 -17.10 8.82
CA ILE A 138 -5.04 -16.64 8.02
C ILE A 138 -5.99 -17.81 7.74
N ASN A 139 -5.46 -18.92 7.23
CA ASN A 139 -6.27 -20.10 6.90
C ASN A 139 -6.94 -20.72 8.13
N ASN A 140 -6.28 -20.68 9.29
CA ASN A 140 -6.78 -21.22 10.54
C ASN A 140 -7.73 -20.25 11.29
N GLY A 141 -8.00 -19.07 10.74
CA GLY A 141 -8.91 -18.08 11.32
C GLY A 141 -8.36 -17.29 12.52
N SER A 142 -7.05 -17.38 12.77
CA SER A 142 -6.36 -16.55 13.75
C SER A 142 -6.15 -15.11 13.24
N ILE A 143 -6.17 -14.92 11.91
CA ILE A 143 -6.13 -13.61 11.25
C ILE A 143 -7.38 -13.48 10.37
N LEU A 144 -8.12 -12.39 10.53
CA LEU A 144 -9.34 -12.09 9.79
C LEU A 144 -9.19 -10.75 9.06
N LEU A 145 -9.74 -10.65 7.85
CA LEU A 145 -9.90 -9.38 7.13
C LEU A 145 -11.37 -8.98 7.17
N ASN A 146 -11.68 -7.79 7.67
CA ASN A 146 -13.04 -7.29 7.84
C ASN A 146 -13.95 -8.28 8.59
N ASN A 147 -13.41 -8.93 9.63
CA ASN A 147 -14.05 -10.02 10.38
C ASN A 147 -14.41 -11.28 9.58
N CYS A 148 -13.89 -11.44 8.36
CA CYS A 148 -14.11 -12.60 7.50
C CYS A 148 -12.83 -13.39 7.26
N LEU A 149 -13.00 -14.72 7.10
CA LEU A 149 -11.95 -15.58 6.57
C LEU A 149 -11.64 -15.18 5.12
N SER A 150 -10.35 -15.05 4.82
CA SER A 150 -9.87 -14.52 3.55
C SER A 150 -8.70 -15.35 3.07
N LYS A 151 -8.39 -15.25 1.77
CA LYS A 151 -7.20 -15.91 1.22
C LYS A 151 -5.96 -15.12 1.63
N PRO A 152 -4.81 -15.77 1.91
CA PRO A 152 -3.55 -15.08 2.18
C PRO A 152 -3.12 -14.12 1.05
N SER A 153 -3.50 -14.43 -0.19
CA SER A 153 -3.24 -13.63 -1.38
C SER A 153 -4.22 -12.47 -1.61
N GLN A 154 -5.20 -12.28 -0.73
CA GLN A 154 -6.20 -11.21 -0.85
C GLN A 154 -5.52 -9.84 -0.91
N LYS A 155 -5.98 -8.98 -1.81
CA LYS A 155 -5.49 -7.60 -1.91
C LYS A 155 -6.10 -6.74 -0.80
N LEU A 156 -5.28 -5.88 -0.22
CA LEU A 156 -5.70 -4.89 0.76
C LEU A 156 -6.15 -3.59 0.09
N TYR A 157 -7.22 -3.01 0.62
CA TYR A 157 -7.75 -1.72 0.22
C TYR A 157 -7.77 -0.74 1.41
N ILE A 158 -7.92 0.54 1.09
CA ILE A 158 -8.11 1.58 2.11
C ILE A 158 -9.39 1.25 2.90
N HIS A 159 -9.32 1.43 4.23
CA HIS A 159 -10.34 1.09 5.22
C HIS A 159 -10.52 -0.40 5.54
N ASP A 160 -9.71 -1.30 4.96
CA ASP A 160 -9.69 -2.69 5.42
C ASP A 160 -9.23 -2.77 6.89
N ILE A 161 -9.84 -3.69 7.63
CA ILE A 161 -9.54 -3.96 9.04
C ILE A 161 -8.98 -5.38 9.14
N ILE A 162 -7.74 -5.52 9.59
CA ILE A 162 -7.12 -6.82 9.85
C ILE A 162 -7.14 -7.08 11.35
N LEU A 163 -7.73 -8.20 11.75
CA LEU A 163 -7.84 -8.60 13.15
C LEU A 163 -6.98 -9.83 13.41
N ILE A 164 -6.04 -9.73 14.34
CA ILE A 164 -5.16 -10.82 14.76
C ILE A 164 -5.52 -11.21 16.19
N LYS A 165 -5.86 -12.50 16.38
CA LYS A 165 -6.09 -13.09 17.69
C LYS A 165 -4.80 -13.73 18.18
N VAL A 166 -4.19 -13.17 19.23
CA VAL A 166 -3.04 -13.80 19.90
C VAL A 166 -3.62 -14.81 20.90
N LYS A 167 -3.41 -16.09 20.61
CA LYS A 167 -3.69 -17.20 21.52
C LYS A 167 -2.40 -17.63 22.18
#